data_AF-A0A2J6W5A5-F1
#
_entry.id   AF-A0A2J6W5A5-F1
#
_cell.length_a   1.000
_cell.length_b   1.000
_cell.length_c   1.000
_cell.angle_alpha   90.00
_cell.angle_beta   90.00
_cell.angle_gamma   90.00
#
_symmetry.space_group_name_H-M   'P 1'
#
loop_
_entity.id
_entity.type
_entity.pdbx_description
1 polymer ?
#
loop_
_entity_poly.entity_id
_entity_poly.type
_entity_poly.pdbx_seq_one_letter_code
_entity_poly.pdbx_strand_id
1 'polypeptide(L)'
;MSNIQIVESWEPKTQVGKMVKEGKITSIDEIFKRNLPILEPEIVDTLLPNLQVEVLDVTLVQKMTDAGRIARYRATVAVGNRNGYIGVGKSKAKQFRDSIDKAIRNAKLNITPIRRGCGSWECTCGEPHSVPFTAAGKSGSVAIVLKPAPKGTGLVAGDVAKKVLALAGIRDVWTKTFGETRTSYNFARATYMALRNTFRTVTPMDWTR
;
A
#
# COMPACT_ATOMS: atom_id res chain seq x y z
N MET A 1 12.15 17.91 -6.23
CA MET A 1 11.78 19.07 -5.38
C MET A 1 12.03 18.66 -3.95
N SER A 2 12.81 19.42 -3.20
CA SER A 2 13.05 19.15 -1.78
C SER A 2 11.73 19.27 -1.01
N ASN A 3 11.52 18.44 0.03
CA ASN A 3 10.28 18.42 0.82
C ASN A 3 9.83 19.80 1.33
N ILE A 4 10.79 20.70 1.54
CA ILE A 4 10.57 22.07 2.02
C ILE A 4 9.72 22.88 1.02
N GLN A 5 9.94 22.73 -0.30
CA GLN A 5 9.17 23.46 -1.32
C GLN A 5 7.71 22.99 -1.42
N ILE A 6 7.45 21.72 -1.09
CA ILE A 6 6.09 21.15 -1.15
C ILE A 6 5.23 21.73 -0.02
N VAL A 7 5.78 21.81 1.19
CA VAL A 7 5.10 22.36 2.38
C VAL A 7 4.75 23.84 2.18
N GLU A 8 5.64 24.61 1.57
CA GLU A 8 5.49 26.05 1.40
C GLU A 8 4.38 26.40 0.39
N SER A 9 4.25 25.63 -0.70
CA SER A 9 3.20 25.86 -1.71
C SER A 9 1.82 25.30 -1.34
N TRP A 10 1.73 24.41 -0.35
CA TRP A 10 0.50 23.67 -0.05
C TRP A 10 -0.44 24.49 0.85
N GLU A 11 -1.62 24.83 0.33
CA GLU A 11 -2.72 25.40 1.11
C GLU A 11 -3.74 24.31 1.50
N PRO A 12 -3.77 23.89 2.77
CA PRO A 12 -4.64 22.80 3.21
C PRO A 12 -6.11 23.21 3.20
N LYS A 13 -6.97 22.33 2.68
CA LYS A 13 -8.42 22.56 2.63
C LYS A 13 -9.14 21.87 3.79
N THR A 14 -8.58 20.77 4.27
CA THR A 14 -9.11 19.95 5.35
C THR A 14 -8.56 20.36 6.71
N GLN A 15 -9.32 20.06 7.77
CA GLN A 15 -8.87 20.28 9.15
C GLN A 15 -7.61 19.46 9.47
N VAL A 16 -7.52 18.24 8.95
CA VAL A 16 -6.32 17.38 9.10
C VAL A 16 -5.12 18.03 8.41
N GLY A 17 -5.29 18.52 7.18
CA GLY A 17 -4.22 19.25 6.48
C GLY A 17 -3.74 20.48 7.25
N LYS A 18 -4.65 21.25 7.85
CA LYS A 18 -4.30 22.40 8.71
C LYS A 18 -3.50 21.97 9.93
N MET A 19 -3.94 20.92 10.64
CA MET A 19 -3.23 20.40 11.81
C MET A 19 -1.82 19.89 11.48
N VAL A 20 -1.64 19.28 10.31
CA VAL A 20 -0.33 18.81 9.83
C VAL A 20 0.55 20.00 9.47
N LYS A 21 0.03 21.00 8.74
CA LYS A 21 0.77 22.22 8.37
C LYS A 21 1.17 23.05 9.59
N GLU A 22 0.30 23.13 10.59
CA GLU A 22 0.58 23.78 11.88
C GLU A 22 1.57 22.99 12.76
N GLY A 23 1.91 21.74 12.39
CA GLY A 23 2.83 20.89 13.15
C GLY A 23 2.21 20.23 14.39
N LYS A 24 0.88 20.30 14.57
CA LYS A 24 0.16 19.64 15.67
C LYS A 24 0.17 18.11 15.54
N ILE A 25 0.28 17.61 14.30
CA ILE A 25 0.43 16.19 14.00
C ILE A 25 1.79 16.02 13.34
N THR A 26 2.71 15.37 14.04
CA THR A 26 4.07 15.12 13.54
C THR A 26 4.22 13.74 12.89
N SER A 27 3.34 12.81 13.26
CA SER A 27 3.45 11.39 12.87
C SER A 27 2.16 10.88 12.25
N ILE A 28 2.29 10.11 11.15
CA ILE A 28 1.13 9.51 10.48
C ILE A 28 0.41 8.48 11.37
N ASP A 29 1.12 7.85 12.31
CA ASP A 29 0.53 6.96 13.31
C ASP A 29 -0.54 7.64 14.17
N GLU A 30 -0.42 8.94 14.45
CA GLU A 30 -1.43 9.68 15.22
C GLU A 30 -2.73 9.84 14.44
N ILE A 31 -2.64 10.04 13.12
CA ILE A 31 -3.80 10.09 12.22
C ILE A 31 -4.55 8.76 12.27
N PHE A 32 -3.82 7.64 12.21
CA PHE A 32 -4.42 6.31 12.28
C PHE A 32 -5.02 6.01 13.66
N LYS A 33 -4.34 6.36 14.77
CA LYS A 33 -4.89 6.18 16.12
C LYS A 33 -6.18 6.95 16.35
N ARG A 34 -6.27 8.17 15.80
CA ARG A 34 -7.48 9.02 15.88
C ARG A 34 -8.53 8.67 14.82
N ASN A 35 -8.27 7.70 13.95
CA ASN A 35 -9.15 7.31 12.83
C ASN A 35 -9.55 8.50 11.93
N LEU A 36 -8.63 9.45 11.72
CA LEU A 36 -8.90 10.63 10.88
C LEU A 36 -8.77 10.28 9.39
N PRO A 37 -9.67 10.77 8.52
CA PRO A 37 -9.61 10.50 7.09
C PRO A 37 -8.49 11.30 6.41
N ILE A 38 -7.73 10.63 5.55
CA ILE A 38 -6.72 11.25 4.68
C ILE A 38 -7.38 11.55 3.33
N LEU A 39 -7.61 12.83 3.04
CA LEU A 39 -8.26 13.30 1.80
C LEU A 39 -7.32 14.09 0.88
N GLU A 40 -6.16 14.49 1.39
CA GLU A 40 -5.14 15.25 0.67
C GLU A 40 -3.86 14.40 0.57
N PRO A 41 -3.33 14.14 -0.64
CA PRO A 41 -2.08 13.39 -0.80
C PRO A 41 -0.87 14.13 -0.19
N GLU A 42 -0.94 15.46 -0.10
CA GLU A 42 0.13 16.31 0.44
C GLU A 42 0.38 16.02 1.93
N ILE A 43 -0.66 15.60 2.68
CA ILE A 43 -0.50 15.13 4.07
C ILE A 43 0.50 13.97 4.14
N VAL A 44 0.44 13.06 3.16
CA VAL A 44 1.31 11.88 3.14
C VAL A 44 2.71 12.26 2.68
N ASP A 45 2.84 13.19 1.75
CA ASP A 45 4.14 13.68 1.27
C ASP A 45 4.91 14.44 2.36
N THR A 46 4.21 15.20 3.18
CA THR A 46 4.82 15.93 4.31
C THR A 46 5.23 15.01 5.46
N LEU A 47 4.38 14.03 5.81
CA LEU A 47 4.65 13.11 6.92
C LEU A 47 5.60 11.96 6.56
N LEU A 48 5.66 11.55 5.30
CA LEU A 48 6.47 10.42 4.83
C LEU A 48 7.32 10.83 3.61
N PRO A 49 8.47 11.49 3.82
CA PRO A 49 9.31 11.98 2.73
C PRO A 49 9.97 10.86 1.89
N ASN A 50 10.14 9.66 2.44
CA ASN A 50 10.85 8.53 1.83
C ASN A 50 9.92 7.56 1.08
N LEU A 51 8.95 8.08 0.34
CA LEU A 51 8.00 7.28 -0.43
C LEU A 51 8.59 6.82 -1.76
N GLN A 52 8.70 5.50 -1.93
CA GLN A 52 9.04 4.88 -3.20
C GLN A 52 7.76 4.55 -3.97
N VAL A 53 7.81 4.75 -5.28
CA VAL A 53 6.70 4.50 -6.19
C VAL A 53 7.09 3.36 -7.12
N GLU A 54 6.20 2.38 -7.26
CA GLU A 54 6.38 1.30 -8.22
C GLU A 54 5.12 1.11 -9.08
N VAL A 55 5.31 1.13 -10.39
CA VAL A 55 4.26 0.85 -11.36
C VAL A 55 4.15 -0.66 -11.54
N LEU A 56 2.96 -1.21 -11.28
CA LEU A 56 2.70 -2.66 -11.34
C LEU A 56 2.22 -3.09 -12.72
N ASP A 57 1.25 -2.37 -13.27
CA ASP A 57 0.61 -2.69 -14.55
C ASP A 57 0.08 -1.43 -15.21
N VAL A 58 0.21 -1.35 -16.54
CA VAL A 58 -0.45 -0.34 -17.35
C VAL A 58 -1.12 -1.01 -18.54
N THR A 59 -2.45 -0.89 -18.61
CA THR A 59 -3.27 -1.54 -19.63
C THR A 59 -4.14 -0.52 -20.36
N LEU A 60 -4.25 -0.64 -21.69
CA LEU A 60 -5.18 0.15 -22.50
C LEU A 60 -6.58 -0.49 -22.42
N VAL A 61 -7.57 0.27 -21.98
CA VAL A 61 -8.97 -0.18 -21.92
C VAL A 61 -9.82 0.67 -22.85
N GLN A 62 -10.75 0.04 -23.56
CA GLN A 62 -11.55 0.68 -24.61
C GLN A 62 -13.04 0.61 -24.28
N LYS A 63 -13.78 1.67 -24.63
CA LYS A 63 -15.26 1.71 -24.64
C LYS A 63 -15.72 1.90 -26.09
N MET A 64 -16.66 1.09 -26.54
CA MET A 64 -17.32 1.27 -27.84
C MET A 64 -18.36 2.39 -27.75
N THR A 65 -18.44 3.21 -28.79
CA THR A 65 -19.40 4.28 -29.01
C THR A 65 -19.88 4.22 -30.46
N ASP A 66 -21.00 4.86 -30.78
CA ASP A 66 -21.56 4.83 -32.14
C ASP A 66 -20.58 5.42 -33.17
N ALA A 67 -19.78 6.41 -32.76
CA ALA A 67 -18.72 7.04 -33.57
C ALA A 67 -17.34 6.36 -33.47
N GLY A 68 -17.25 5.12 -32.96
CA GLY A 68 -15.99 4.35 -32.90
C GLY A 68 -15.57 3.92 -31.49
N ARG A 69 -14.25 3.79 -31.25
CA ARG A 69 -13.69 3.29 -29.98
C ARG A 69 -12.96 4.39 -29.21
N ILE A 70 -13.38 4.63 -27.97
CA ILE A 70 -12.69 5.54 -27.05
C ILE A 70 -11.74 4.73 -26.16
N ALA A 71 -10.45 4.89 -26.38
CA ALA A 71 -9.40 4.25 -25.58
C ALA A 71 -8.93 5.14 -24.42
N ARG A 72 -8.57 4.52 -23.29
CA ARG A 72 -8.03 5.18 -22.10
C ARG A 72 -7.02 4.26 -21.43
N TYR A 73 -5.96 4.82 -20.85
CA TYR A 73 -4.97 4.05 -20.10
C TYR A 73 -5.42 3.84 -18.66
N ARG A 74 -5.35 2.60 -18.18
CA ARG A 74 -5.52 2.23 -16.78
C ARG A 74 -4.15 1.90 -16.21
N ALA A 75 -3.75 2.58 -15.14
CA ALA A 75 -2.53 2.30 -14.42
C ALA A 75 -2.84 1.77 -13.01
N THR A 76 -2.06 0.80 -12.57
CA THR A 76 -2.02 0.32 -11.19
C THR A 76 -0.64 0.58 -10.61
N VAL A 77 -0.61 1.27 -9.47
CA VAL A 77 0.63 1.73 -8.82
C VAL A 77 0.59 1.33 -7.36
N ALA A 78 1.72 0.89 -6.83
CA ALA A 78 1.96 0.70 -5.42
C ALA A 78 2.96 1.76 -4.92
N VAL A 79 2.77 2.20 -3.69
CA VAL A 79 3.55 3.25 -3.07
C VAL A 79 3.88 2.80 -1.65
N GLY A 80 5.12 2.96 -1.19
CA GLY A 80 5.50 2.57 0.18
C GLY A 80 6.89 3.02 0.58
N ASN A 81 7.17 3.00 1.88
CA ASN A 81 8.43 3.51 2.46
C ASN A 81 9.38 2.39 2.95
N ARG A 82 9.13 1.13 2.56
CA ARG A 82 9.84 -0.09 3.03
C ARG A 82 9.92 -0.23 4.55
N ASN A 83 9.11 0.53 5.28
CA ASN A 83 9.13 0.59 6.74
C ASN A 83 7.72 0.43 7.31
N GLY A 84 6.91 -0.46 6.71
CA GLY A 84 5.59 -0.79 7.20
C GLY A 84 4.46 0.11 6.69
N TYR A 85 4.70 1.03 5.75
CA TYR A 85 3.62 1.79 5.11
C TYR A 85 3.49 1.43 3.65
N ILE A 86 2.26 1.14 3.23
CA ILE A 86 1.94 0.84 1.84
C ILE A 86 0.60 1.42 1.43
N GLY A 87 0.51 1.84 0.17
CA GLY A 87 -0.73 2.19 -0.50
C GLY A 87 -0.76 1.59 -1.89
N VAL A 88 -1.94 1.16 -2.34
CA VAL A 88 -2.16 0.69 -3.71
C VAL A 88 -3.26 1.52 -4.34
N GLY A 89 -2.99 2.03 -5.53
CA GLY A 89 -3.89 2.89 -6.29
C GLY A 89 -4.13 2.35 -7.69
N LYS A 90 -5.36 2.54 -8.18
CA LYS A 90 -5.67 2.46 -9.61
C LYS A 90 -6.23 3.77 -10.11
N SER A 91 -5.98 4.08 -11.37
CA SER A 91 -6.62 5.20 -12.02
C SER A 91 -6.81 4.94 -13.52
N LYS A 92 -7.58 5.83 -14.17
CA LYS A 92 -7.84 5.79 -15.61
C LYS A 92 -7.78 7.20 -16.17
N ALA A 93 -7.00 7.41 -17.23
CA ALA A 93 -6.87 8.71 -17.90
C ALA A 93 -6.75 8.57 -19.42
N LYS A 94 -6.82 9.69 -20.15
CA LYS A 94 -6.62 9.73 -21.61
C LYS A 94 -5.15 9.60 -21.97
N GLN A 95 -4.27 10.30 -21.26
CA GLN A 95 -2.83 10.23 -21.44
C GLN A 95 -2.19 9.24 -20.45
N PHE A 96 -1.04 8.70 -20.81
CA PHE A 96 -0.31 7.71 -20.01
C PHE A 96 0.21 8.28 -18.69
N ARG A 97 0.93 9.41 -18.73
CA ARG A 97 1.52 10.05 -17.54
C ARG A 97 0.45 10.48 -16.53
N ASP A 98 -0.60 11.14 -16.99
CA ASP A 98 -1.75 11.50 -16.17
C ASP A 98 -2.37 10.32 -15.41
N SER A 99 -2.38 9.13 -16.03
CA SER A 99 -2.93 7.92 -15.42
C SER A 99 -2.05 7.45 -14.26
N ILE A 100 -0.73 7.55 -14.41
CA ILE A 100 0.24 7.23 -13.38
C ILE A 100 0.14 8.24 -12.24
N ASP A 101 0.15 9.54 -12.51
CA ASP A 101 0.10 10.58 -11.48
C ASP A 101 -1.19 10.51 -10.65
N LYS A 102 -2.33 10.27 -11.31
CA LYS A 102 -3.61 10.02 -10.63
C LYS A 102 -3.59 8.72 -9.81
N ALA A 103 -2.92 7.68 -10.29
CA ALA A 103 -2.79 6.43 -9.55
C ALA A 103 -1.88 6.60 -8.32
N ILE A 104 -0.79 7.37 -8.43
CA ILE A 104 0.08 7.74 -7.31
C ILE A 104 -0.72 8.52 -6.26
N ARG A 105 -1.49 9.53 -6.69
CA ARG A 105 -2.38 10.28 -5.78
C ARG A 105 -3.34 9.36 -5.03
N ASN A 106 -4.01 8.45 -5.75
CA ASN A 106 -4.92 7.49 -5.13
C ASN A 106 -4.20 6.50 -4.20
N ALA A 107 -2.96 6.10 -4.51
CA ALA A 107 -2.17 5.23 -3.67
C ALA A 107 -1.79 5.92 -2.35
N LYS A 108 -1.39 7.19 -2.40
CA LYS A 108 -1.08 8.01 -1.21
C LYS A 108 -2.30 8.16 -0.29
N LEU A 109 -3.48 8.44 -0.86
CA LEU A 109 -4.72 8.53 -0.08
C LEU A 109 -5.09 7.20 0.61
N ASN A 110 -4.75 6.07 -0.01
CA ASN A 110 -5.00 4.73 0.52
C ASN A 110 -3.78 4.16 1.26
N ILE A 111 -2.99 5.00 1.93
CA ILE A 111 -1.86 4.49 2.70
C ILE A 111 -2.36 3.80 3.97
N THR A 112 -1.76 2.67 4.30
CA THR A 112 -2.14 1.83 5.44
C THR A 112 -0.87 1.34 6.14
N PRO A 113 -0.85 1.34 7.49
CA PRO A 113 0.24 0.75 8.24
C PRO A 113 0.16 -0.77 8.19
N ILE A 114 1.30 -1.44 8.30
CA ILE A 114 1.45 -2.90 8.24
C ILE A 114 2.16 -3.39 9.49
N ARG A 115 1.61 -4.42 10.15
CA ARG A 115 2.31 -5.09 11.25
C ARG A 115 3.37 -6.02 10.68
N ARG A 116 4.61 -5.80 11.11
CA ARG A 116 5.75 -6.67 10.84
C ARG A 116 6.17 -7.36 12.13
N GLY A 117 6.73 -8.56 12.01
CA GLY A 117 7.17 -9.34 13.15
C GLY A 117 7.83 -10.65 12.73
N CYS A 118 8.25 -11.42 13.72
CA CYS A 118 8.70 -12.79 13.54
C CYS A 118 7.59 -13.71 14.09
N GLY A 119 6.96 -14.48 13.20
CA GLY A 119 5.90 -15.43 13.56
C GLY A 119 6.17 -16.86 13.15
N SER A 120 7.36 -17.15 12.61
CA SER A 120 7.73 -18.50 12.19
C SER A 120 8.14 -19.31 13.40
N TRP A 121 7.66 -20.55 13.51
CA TRP A 121 8.11 -21.49 14.54
C TRP A 121 9.60 -21.80 14.43
N GLU A 122 10.17 -21.69 13.24
CA GLU A 122 11.57 -22.00 12.94
C GLU A 122 12.53 -20.86 13.32
N CYS A 123 12.03 -19.68 13.73
CA CYS A 123 12.85 -18.49 13.93
C CYS A 123 12.43 -17.71 15.18
N THR A 124 13.39 -17.43 16.07
CA THR A 124 13.21 -16.65 17.31
C THR A 124 14.02 -15.34 17.31
N CYS A 125 14.41 -14.83 16.14
CA CYS A 125 15.32 -13.68 16.04
C CYS A 125 14.77 -12.33 16.55
N GLY A 126 13.46 -12.20 16.81
CA GLY A 126 12.84 -10.96 17.30
C GLY A 126 12.82 -9.79 16.31
N GLU A 127 13.53 -9.87 15.17
CA GLU A 127 13.54 -8.83 14.15
C GLU A 127 12.23 -8.81 13.34
N PRO A 128 11.67 -7.63 12.99
CA PRO A 128 10.47 -7.49 12.17
C PRO A 128 10.78 -7.68 10.67
N HIS A 129 11.13 -8.91 10.27
CA HIS A 129 11.45 -9.28 8.89
C HIS A 129 10.28 -9.86 8.10
N SER A 130 9.33 -10.48 8.80
CA SER A 130 8.19 -11.22 8.23
C SER A 130 6.85 -10.63 8.71
N VAL A 131 5.74 -11.27 8.37
CA VAL A 131 4.42 -11.07 8.99
C VAL A 131 4.37 -11.84 10.32
N PRO A 132 3.74 -11.30 11.39
CA PRO A 132 3.71 -11.93 12.72
C PRO A 132 2.82 -13.17 12.82
N PHE A 133 1.81 -13.32 11.96
CA PHE A 133 0.92 -14.49 11.92
C PHE A 133 0.37 -14.65 10.51
N THR A 134 -0.40 -15.71 10.28
CA THR A 134 -0.99 -15.97 8.97
C THR A 134 -2.08 -14.95 8.64
N ALA A 135 -1.91 -14.23 7.54
CA ALA A 135 -2.84 -13.19 7.12
C ALA A 135 -3.44 -13.52 5.76
N ALA A 136 -4.76 -13.47 5.66
CA ALA A 136 -5.48 -13.73 4.41
C ALA A 136 -6.13 -12.46 3.86
N GLY A 137 -6.12 -12.33 2.53
CA GLY A 137 -6.76 -11.25 1.80
C GLY A 137 -7.42 -11.76 0.53
N LYS A 138 -8.54 -11.14 0.14
CA LYS A 138 -9.31 -11.52 -1.05
C LYS A 138 -9.73 -10.28 -1.82
N SER A 139 -9.61 -10.32 -3.14
CA SER A 139 -10.15 -9.32 -4.05
C SER A 139 -10.65 -9.99 -5.33
N GLY A 140 -11.96 -9.96 -5.56
CA GLY A 140 -12.60 -10.71 -6.66
C GLY A 140 -12.45 -12.22 -6.46
N SER A 141 -12.00 -12.92 -7.51
CA SER A 141 -11.71 -14.36 -7.47
C SER A 141 -10.37 -14.68 -6.79
N VAL A 142 -9.48 -13.69 -6.65
CA VAL A 142 -8.12 -13.90 -6.14
C VAL A 142 -8.12 -13.87 -4.62
N ALA A 143 -7.63 -14.93 -4.00
CA ALA A 143 -7.33 -14.99 -2.58
C ALA A 143 -5.84 -15.27 -2.37
N ILE A 144 -5.24 -14.57 -1.42
CA ILE A 144 -3.85 -14.81 -1.01
C ILE A 144 -3.79 -15.02 0.50
N VAL A 145 -2.99 -15.98 0.92
CA VAL A 145 -2.63 -16.23 2.30
C VAL A 145 -1.13 -16.01 2.43
N LEU A 146 -0.75 -15.05 3.27
CA LEU A 146 0.61 -14.79 3.69
C LEU A 146 0.88 -15.63 4.93
N LYS A 147 1.96 -16.40 4.91
CA LYS A 147 2.44 -17.16 6.06
C LYS A 147 3.80 -16.61 6.51
N PRO A 148 4.06 -16.56 7.83
CA PRO A 148 5.37 -16.20 8.33
C PRO A 148 6.44 -17.15 7.79
N ALA A 149 7.63 -16.62 7.51
CA ALA A 149 8.79 -17.40 7.08
C ALA A 149 10.01 -17.08 7.96
N PRO A 150 10.98 -18.01 8.09
CA PRO A 150 12.24 -17.73 8.79
C PRO A 150 13.14 -16.77 7.99
N LYS A 151 14.17 -16.24 8.65
CA LYS A 151 15.10 -15.28 8.04
C LYS A 151 15.89 -15.92 6.90
N GLY A 152 15.91 -15.29 5.74
CA GLY A 152 16.70 -15.73 4.59
C GLY A 152 15.93 -16.54 3.54
N THR A 153 14.62 -16.78 3.73
CA THR A 153 13.80 -17.41 2.68
C THR A 153 13.55 -16.48 1.49
N GLY A 154 13.59 -15.17 1.72
CA GLY A 154 13.18 -14.16 0.77
C GLY A 154 11.66 -14.14 0.52
N LEU A 155 11.27 -13.37 -0.49
CA LEU A 155 9.87 -13.19 -0.87
C LEU A 155 9.44 -14.31 -1.85
N VAL A 156 8.87 -15.39 -1.30
CA VAL A 156 8.33 -16.50 -2.09
C VAL A 156 6.90 -16.16 -2.54
N ALA A 157 6.79 -15.29 -3.55
CA ALA A 157 5.52 -14.83 -4.12
C ALA A 157 5.62 -14.56 -5.64
N GLY A 158 4.47 -14.37 -6.30
CA GLY A 158 4.45 -13.86 -7.68
C GLY A 158 4.96 -12.42 -7.77
N ASP A 159 5.41 -11.98 -8.93
CA ASP A 159 6.17 -10.71 -9.09
C ASP A 159 5.41 -9.48 -8.61
N VAL A 160 4.12 -9.38 -8.92
CA VAL A 160 3.27 -8.27 -8.43
C VAL A 160 3.20 -8.25 -6.89
N ALA A 161 3.08 -9.42 -6.27
CA ALA A 161 3.04 -9.53 -4.81
C ALA A 161 4.42 -9.24 -4.18
N LYS A 162 5.52 -9.68 -4.81
CA LYS A 162 6.89 -9.37 -4.36
C LYS A 162 7.11 -7.86 -4.29
N LYS A 163 6.71 -7.13 -5.33
CA LYS A 163 6.82 -5.66 -5.39
C LYS A 163 6.07 -4.99 -4.24
N VAL A 164 4.81 -5.40 -4.02
CA VAL A 164 3.98 -4.91 -2.90
C VAL A 164 4.62 -5.25 -1.55
N LEU A 165 5.06 -6.49 -1.33
CA LEU A 165 5.69 -6.91 -0.06
C LEU A 165 7.04 -6.22 0.18
N ALA A 166 7.82 -5.97 -0.86
CA ALA A 166 9.08 -5.23 -0.76
C ALA A 166 8.85 -3.77 -0.35
N LEU A 167 7.86 -3.10 -0.96
CA LEU A 167 7.46 -1.73 -0.57
C LEU A 167 6.88 -1.66 0.85
N ALA A 168 6.24 -2.73 1.31
CA ALA A 168 5.79 -2.88 2.69
C ALA A 168 6.95 -3.03 3.70
N GLY A 169 8.16 -3.36 3.25
CA GLY A 169 9.31 -3.61 4.12
C GLY A 169 9.35 -5.01 4.70
N ILE A 170 8.69 -5.97 4.05
CA ILE A 170 8.73 -7.38 4.37
C ILE A 170 9.85 -8.02 3.54
N ARG A 171 10.69 -8.80 4.19
CA ARG A 171 11.84 -9.48 3.57
C ARG A 171 11.55 -10.94 3.26
N ASP A 172 10.87 -11.62 4.18
CA ASP A 172 10.70 -13.07 4.16
C ASP A 172 9.22 -13.42 4.38
N VAL A 173 8.58 -14.08 3.40
CA VAL A 173 7.20 -14.55 3.50
C VAL A 173 6.98 -15.74 2.57
N TRP A 174 6.21 -16.73 3.04
CA TRP A 174 5.60 -17.74 2.19
C TRP A 174 4.21 -17.30 1.75
N THR A 175 3.89 -17.52 0.48
CA THR A 175 2.55 -17.19 -0.04
C THR A 175 1.84 -18.41 -0.57
N LYS A 176 0.53 -18.46 -0.35
CA LYS A 176 -0.38 -19.40 -1.01
C LYS A 176 -1.47 -18.60 -1.71
N THR A 177 -1.61 -18.79 -3.01
CA THR A 177 -2.58 -18.07 -3.84
C THR A 177 -3.63 -19.00 -4.39
N PHE A 178 -4.86 -18.50 -4.51
CA PHE A 178 -5.99 -19.20 -5.10
C PHE A 178 -6.71 -18.27 -6.09
N GLY A 179 -7.31 -18.87 -7.13
CA GLY A 179 -8.03 -18.14 -8.18
C GLY A 179 -7.12 -17.60 -9.30
N GLU A 180 -7.63 -16.63 -10.07
CA GLU A 180 -6.96 -16.13 -11.29
C GLU A 180 -5.93 -15.04 -10.98
N THR A 181 -4.68 -15.46 -10.74
CA THR A 181 -3.56 -14.55 -10.41
C THR A 181 -3.08 -13.69 -11.58
N ARG A 182 -3.50 -13.98 -12.83
CA ARG A 182 -3.17 -13.17 -14.00
C ARG A 182 -3.68 -11.74 -13.92
N THR A 183 -4.73 -11.48 -13.14
CA THR A 183 -5.25 -10.12 -12.98
C THR A 183 -4.39 -9.33 -11.99
N SER A 184 -3.38 -8.61 -12.49
CA SER A 184 -2.39 -7.87 -11.68
C SER A 184 -3.02 -6.95 -10.63
N TYR A 185 -4.08 -6.20 -10.98
CA TYR A 185 -4.75 -5.31 -10.04
C TYR A 185 -5.40 -6.06 -8.86
N ASN A 186 -6.13 -7.14 -9.14
CA ASN A 186 -6.81 -7.90 -8.08
C ASN A 186 -5.80 -8.60 -7.19
N PHE A 187 -4.68 -9.07 -7.77
CA PHE A 187 -3.62 -9.70 -7.01
C PHE A 187 -2.88 -8.70 -6.10
N ALA A 188 -2.54 -7.51 -6.61
CA ALA A 188 -1.98 -6.41 -5.81
C ALA A 188 -2.93 -5.93 -4.70
N ARG A 189 -4.24 -5.90 -5.00
CA ARG A 189 -5.25 -5.51 -4.00
C ARG A 189 -5.48 -6.59 -2.95
N ALA A 190 -5.46 -7.87 -3.33
CA ALA A 190 -5.60 -8.98 -2.40
C ALA A 190 -4.42 -9.03 -1.42
N THR A 191 -3.19 -8.81 -1.90
CA THR A 191 -2.00 -8.69 -1.05
C THR A 191 -2.08 -7.50 -0.11
N TYR A 192 -2.43 -6.33 -0.62
CA TYR A 192 -2.69 -5.14 0.20
C TYR A 192 -3.76 -5.38 1.28
N MET A 193 -4.86 -6.06 0.94
CA MET A 193 -5.91 -6.40 1.90
C MET A 193 -5.44 -7.42 2.94
N ALA A 194 -4.60 -8.39 2.56
CA ALA A 194 -4.00 -9.33 3.51
C ALA A 194 -3.14 -8.59 4.54
N LEU A 195 -2.31 -7.65 4.09
CA LEU A 195 -1.47 -6.83 4.97
C LEU A 195 -2.31 -5.91 5.86
N ARG A 196 -3.35 -5.26 5.32
CA ARG A 196 -4.28 -4.44 6.11
C ARG A 196 -4.98 -5.25 7.20
N ASN A 197 -5.35 -6.50 6.91
CA ASN A 197 -6.02 -7.37 7.88
C ASN A 197 -5.13 -7.75 9.08
N THR A 198 -3.81 -7.54 9.01
CA THR A 198 -2.93 -7.77 10.16
C THR A 198 -3.26 -6.87 11.36
N PHE A 199 -3.77 -5.66 11.12
CA PHE A 199 -4.21 -4.78 12.22
C PHE A 199 -5.59 -5.14 12.78
N ARG A 200 -6.38 -5.96 12.07
CA ARG A 200 -7.71 -6.37 12.51
C ARG A 200 -7.65 -7.39 13.65
N THR A 201 -6.65 -8.24 13.65
CA THR A 201 -6.44 -9.27 14.67
C THR A 201 -5.73 -8.66 15.87
N VAL A 202 -6.36 -8.79 17.04
CA VAL A 202 -5.78 -8.37 18.32
C VAL A 202 -4.78 -9.43 18.74
N THR A 203 -3.53 -9.01 18.95
CA THR A 203 -2.49 -9.90 19.50
C THR A 203 -2.43 -9.74 21.02
N PRO A 204 -1.90 -10.71 21.78
CA PRO A 204 -1.74 -10.54 23.23
C PRO A 204 -0.96 -9.29 23.65
N MET A 205 -0.03 -8.82 22.81
CA MET A 205 0.69 -7.55 23.01
C MET A 205 -0.22 -6.31 22.98
N ASP A 206 -1.38 -6.40 22.30
CA ASP A 206 -2.35 -5.32 22.23
C ASP A 206 -3.31 -5.32 23.44
N TRP A 207 -3.35 -6.36 24.28
CA TRP A 207 -4.27 -6.48 25.43
C TRP A 207 -3.88 -5.62 26.64
N THR A 208 -2.59 -5.28 26.75
CA THR A 208 -2.04 -4.49 27.87
C THR A 208 -2.23 -2.98 27.69
N ARG A 209 -3.04 -2.56 26.70
CA ARG A 209 -3.36 -1.17 26.41
C ARG A 209 -4.67 -0.73 27.03
#